data_AF-Q98TW9-F1
#
_entry.id   AF-Q98TW9-F1
#
_cell.length_a   1.000
_cell.length_b   1.000
_cell.length_c   1.000
_cell.angle_alpha   90.00
_cell.angle_beta   90.00
_cell.angle_gamma   90.00
#
_symmetry.space_group_name_H-M   'P 1'
#
loop_
_entity.id
_entity.type
_entity.pdbx_description
1 polymer ?
#
loop_
_entity_poly.entity_id
_entity_poly.type
_entity_poly.pdbx_seq_one_letter_code
_entity_poly.pdbx_strand_id
1 'polypeptide(L)'
;PRPVGQEHYDVARGVQKILQDYKSLQDIIAILGMDELSEEDKLTVARARKIQRFLSQPFQVAEVFTGHAGKLVPLKETIKGFQQILTGEYDHLPEQAFYMVGPIEEAVAKADKLAEEHS
;
A
#
# COMPACT_ATOMS: atom_id res chain seq x y z
N PRO A 1 -21.29 -6.90 -8.65
CA PRO A 1 -21.08 -7.93 -7.59
C PRO A 1 -21.02 -9.40 -8.09
N ARG A 2 -21.82 -9.81 -9.09
CA ARG A 2 -22.00 -11.24 -9.42
C ARG A 2 -20.78 -12.05 -9.96
N PRO A 3 -19.78 -11.48 -10.68
CA PRO A 3 -18.71 -12.31 -11.26
C PRO A 3 -17.44 -12.47 -10.41
N VAL A 4 -17.18 -11.62 -9.41
CA VAL A 4 -15.86 -11.55 -8.71
C VAL A 4 -15.91 -11.89 -7.22
N GLY A 5 -17.10 -12.10 -6.65
CA GLY A 5 -17.28 -12.29 -5.20
C GLY A 5 -17.40 -10.97 -4.44
N GLN A 6 -18.01 -11.03 -3.25
CA GLN A 6 -18.30 -9.86 -2.42
C GLN A 6 -17.01 -9.28 -1.79
N GLU A 7 -16.17 -10.15 -1.25
CA GLU A 7 -14.89 -9.77 -0.62
C GLU A 7 -13.97 -8.99 -1.56
N HIS A 8 -13.76 -9.50 -2.79
CA HIS A 8 -12.97 -8.79 -3.80
C HIS A 8 -13.59 -7.42 -4.13
N TYR A 9 -14.91 -7.37 -4.28
CA TYR A 9 -15.59 -6.11 -4.59
C TYR A 9 -15.41 -5.08 -3.48
N ASP A 10 -15.58 -5.47 -2.22
CA ASP A 10 -15.50 -4.57 -1.07
C ASP A 10 -14.07 -4.06 -0.85
N VAL A 11 -13.06 -4.92 -0.97
CA VAL A 11 -11.65 -4.52 -0.89
C VAL A 11 -11.29 -3.55 -2.02
N ALA A 12 -11.66 -3.86 -3.27
CA ALA A 12 -11.40 -2.98 -4.40
C ALA A 12 -12.09 -1.61 -4.25
N ARG A 13 -13.32 -1.59 -3.75
CA ARG A 13 -14.05 -0.34 -3.45
C ARG A 13 -13.41 0.44 -2.31
N GLY A 14 -12.95 -0.22 -1.26
CA GLY A 14 -12.20 0.40 -0.17
C GLY A 14 -10.91 1.06 -0.65
N VAL A 15 -10.11 0.36 -1.46
CA VAL A 15 -8.89 0.89 -2.08
C VAL A 15 -9.19 2.10 -2.97
N GLN A 16 -10.25 2.04 -3.78
CA GLN A 16 -10.64 3.19 -4.62
C GLN A 16 -11.05 4.40 -3.78
N LYS A 17 -11.83 4.17 -2.72
CA LYS A 17 -12.30 5.24 -1.84
C LYS A 17 -11.13 5.96 -1.16
N ILE A 18 -10.24 5.22 -0.52
CA ILE A 18 -9.11 5.83 0.20
C ILE A 18 -8.14 6.58 -0.71
N LEU A 19 -7.93 6.09 -1.95
CA LEU A 19 -7.13 6.81 -2.95
C LEU A 19 -7.83 8.08 -3.46
N GLN A 20 -9.16 8.09 -3.50
CA GLN A 20 -9.92 9.29 -3.87
C GLN A 20 -9.89 10.33 -2.76
N ASP A 21 -10.08 9.90 -1.50
CA ASP A 21 -9.99 10.77 -0.32
C ASP A 21 -8.58 11.38 -0.22
N TYR A 22 -7.54 10.57 -0.46
CA TYR A 22 -6.16 11.05 -0.51
C TYR A 22 -5.92 12.14 -1.56
N LYS A 23 -6.47 11.99 -2.79
CA LYS A 23 -6.34 13.02 -3.83
C LYS A 23 -6.97 14.34 -3.41
N SER A 24 -8.12 14.32 -2.73
CA SER A 24 -8.75 15.54 -2.20
C SER A 24 -7.91 16.20 -1.11
N LEU A 25 -7.18 15.42 -0.31
CA LEU A 25 -6.27 15.93 0.71
C LEU A 25 -4.93 16.44 0.12
N GLN A 26 -4.50 15.98 -1.05
CA GLN A 26 -3.24 16.41 -1.67
C GLN A 26 -3.17 17.91 -1.94
N ASP A 27 -4.25 18.52 -2.41
CA ASP A 27 -4.30 19.97 -2.68
C ASP A 27 -4.17 20.78 -1.38
N ILE A 28 -4.80 20.29 -0.30
CA ILE A 28 -4.70 20.87 1.04
C ILE A 28 -3.26 20.76 1.56
N ILE A 29 -2.66 19.57 1.47
CA ILE A 29 -1.28 19.30 1.90
C ILE A 29 -0.28 20.20 1.15
N ALA A 30 -0.49 20.43 -0.14
CA ALA A 30 0.40 21.25 -0.96
C ALA A 30 0.38 22.73 -0.56
N ILE A 31 -0.72 23.22 0.02
CA ILE A 31 -0.89 24.62 0.43
C ILE A 31 -0.54 24.82 1.91
N LEU A 32 -1.11 23.98 2.78
CA LEU A 32 -1.05 24.15 4.24
C LEU A 32 0.02 23.29 4.92
N GLY A 33 0.45 22.20 4.28
CA GLY A 33 1.34 21.21 4.89
C GLY A 33 0.60 20.07 5.58
N MET A 34 1.35 19.03 5.96
CA MET A 34 0.79 17.78 6.51
C MET A 34 0.39 17.92 7.99
N ASP A 35 0.97 18.89 8.71
CA ASP A 35 0.75 19.11 10.14
C ASP A 35 -0.64 19.68 10.45
N GLU A 36 -1.24 20.39 9.49
CA GLU A 36 -2.55 21.05 9.58
C GLU A 36 -3.73 20.08 9.37
N LEU A 37 -3.46 18.83 9.00
CA LEU A 37 -4.47 17.80 8.86
C LEU A 37 -4.92 17.26 10.23
N SER A 38 -6.17 16.79 10.31
CA SER A 38 -6.63 16.03 11.47
C SER A 38 -5.86 14.70 11.60
N GLU A 39 -5.81 14.12 12.79
CA GLU A 39 -5.13 12.82 12.98
C GLU A 39 -5.79 11.69 12.15
N GLU A 40 -7.10 11.77 11.90
CA GLU A 40 -7.81 10.83 11.02
C GLU A 40 -7.42 11.01 9.55
N ASP A 41 -7.26 12.26 9.10
CA ASP A 41 -6.80 12.54 7.73
C ASP A 41 -5.35 12.13 7.54
N LYS A 42 -4.48 12.36 8.54
CA LYS A 42 -3.09 11.88 8.54
C LYS A 42 -3.04 10.35 8.41
N LEU A 43 -3.88 9.64 9.15
CA LEU A 43 -3.99 8.18 9.04
C LEU A 43 -4.44 7.75 7.64
N THR A 44 -5.44 8.43 7.08
CA THR A 44 -5.96 8.20 5.72
C THR A 44 -4.86 8.40 4.68
N VAL A 45 -4.10 9.48 4.78
CA VAL A 45 -2.94 9.78 3.92
C VAL A 45 -1.87 8.70 4.06
N ALA A 46 -1.51 8.31 5.28
CA ALA A 46 -0.49 7.29 5.52
C ALA A 46 -0.87 5.94 4.88
N ARG A 47 -2.11 5.49 5.08
CA ARG A 47 -2.62 4.26 4.47
C ARG A 47 -2.72 4.38 2.94
N ALA A 48 -3.17 5.50 2.41
CA ALA A 48 -3.23 5.73 0.98
C ALA A 48 -1.86 5.67 0.31
N ARG A 49 -0.82 6.26 0.94
CA ARG A 49 0.56 6.18 0.45
C ARG A 49 1.09 4.75 0.45
N LYS A 50 0.81 3.98 1.51
CA LYS A 50 1.15 2.54 1.57
C LYS A 50 0.47 1.74 0.46
N ILE A 51 -0.82 1.95 0.24
CA ILE A 51 -1.58 1.32 -0.85
C ILE A 51 -1.00 1.69 -2.22
N GLN A 52 -0.70 2.97 -2.44
CA GLN A 52 -0.10 3.43 -3.69
C GLN A 52 1.26 2.77 -3.96
N ARG A 53 2.08 2.57 -2.92
CA ARG A 53 3.34 1.83 -3.01
C ARG A 53 3.12 0.35 -3.24
N PHE A 54 2.17 -0.27 -2.54
CA PHE A 54 1.88 -1.71 -2.66
C PHE A 54 1.25 -2.09 -4.01
N LEU A 55 0.67 -1.13 -4.74
CA LEU A 55 0.29 -1.32 -6.14
C LEU A 55 1.50 -1.46 -7.09
N SER A 56 2.72 -1.13 -6.65
CA SER A 56 3.94 -1.38 -7.42
C SER A 56 4.38 -2.84 -7.26
N GLN A 57 4.83 -3.44 -8.36
CA GLN A 57 5.26 -4.82 -8.40
C GLN A 57 6.50 -4.94 -9.31
N PRO A 58 7.55 -5.66 -8.89
CA PRO A 58 8.67 -5.96 -9.76
C PRO A 58 8.23 -6.95 -10.85
N PHE A 59 8.23 -6.50 -12.10
CA PHE A 59 7.92 -7.38 -13.23
C PHE A 59 9.15 -8.16 -13.65
N GLN A 60 8.96 -9.44 -13.97
CA GLN A 60 10.04 -10.33 -14.42
C GLN A 60 10.75 -9.80 -15.67
N VAL A 61 10.03 -9.16 -16.59
CA VAL A 61 10.60 -8.52 -17.78
C VAL A 61 11.42 -7.26 -17.46
N ALA A 62 11.20 -6.66 -16.28
CA ALA A 62 11.89 -5.45 -15.83
C ALA A 62 13.10 -5.75 -14.93
N GLU A 63 13.38 -7.02 -14.64
CA GLU A 63 14.49 -7.45 -13.78
C GLU A 63 15.84 -6.95 -14.29
N VAL A 64 16.03 -6.94 -15.61
CA VAL A 64 17.27 -6.43 -16.26
C VAL A 64 17.49 -4.92 -16.07
N PHE A 65 16.44 -4.15 -15.79
CA PHE A 65 16.51 -2.70 -15.60
C PHE A 65 16.50 -2.30 -14.13
N THR A 66 15.75 -3.04 -13.30
CA THR A 66 15.53 -2.71 -11.90
C THR A 66 16.48 -3.44 -10.95
N GLY A 67 17.07 -4.56 -11.37
CA GLY A 67 17.85 -5.45 -10.51
C GLY A 67 17.02 -6.20 -9.47
N HIS A 68 15.69 -6.08 -9.51
CA HIS A 68 14.77 -6.75 -8.58
C HIS A 68 14.16 -7.97 -9.25
N ALA A 69 14.20 -9.12 -8.57
CA ALA A 69 13.61 -10.36 -9.05
C ALA A 69 12.10 -10.20 -9.26
N GLY A 70 11.61 -10.63 -10.43
CA GLY A 70 10.19 -10.57 -10.75
C GLY A 70 9.33 -11.37 -9.78
N LYS A 71 8.15 -10.84 -9.46
CA LYS A 71 7.17 -11.51 -8.58
C LYS A 71 5.86 -11.73 -9.32
N LEU A 72 5.18 -12.84 -9.06
CA LEU A 72 3.82 -13.12 -9.52
C LEU A 72 2.96 -13.41 -8.29
N VAL A 73 1.99 -12.53 -8.02
CA VAL A 73 1.16 -12.61 -6.81
C VAL A 73 -0.20 -13.24 -7.16
N PRO A 74 -0.61 -14.33 -6.49
CA PRO A 74 -1.95 -14.90 -6.65
C PRO A 74 -3.06 -13.94 -6.19
N LEU A 75 -4.21 -13.98 -6.86
CA LEU A 75 -5.37 -13.11 -6.56
C LEU A 75 -5.78 -13.13 -5.07
N LYS A 76 -5.77 -14.30 -4.43
CA LYS A 76 -6.13 -14.45 -3.01
C LYS A 76 -5.20 -13.68 -2.09
N GLU A 77 -3.90 -13.70 -2.38
CA GLU A 77 -2.89 -12.97 -1.61
C GLU A 77 -3.00 -11.46 -1.84
N THR A 78 -3.34 -11.05 -3.07
CA THR A 78 -3.61 -9.63 -3.38
C THR A 78 -4.78 -9.10 -2.56
N ILE A 79 -5.92 -9.80 -2.56
CA ILE A 79 -7.12 -9.38 -1.82
C ILE A 79 -6.81 -9.30 -0.32
N LYS A 80 -6.17 -10.33 0.25
CA LYS A 80 -5.74 -10.37 1.66
C LYS A 80 -4.83 -9.19 1.99
N GLY A 81 -3.78 -8.96 1.21
CA GLY A 81 -2.81 -7.89 1.45
C GLY A 81 -3.47 -6.50 1.47
N PHE A 82 -4.30 -6.18 0.47
CA PHE A 82 -5.01 -4.90 0.44
C PHE A 82 -6.04 -4.77 1.56
N GLN A 83 -6.73 -5.86 1.92
CA GLN A 83 -7.67 -5.84 3.04
C GLN A 83 -6.95 -5.51 4.36
N GLN A 84 -5.81 -6.14 4.64
CA GLN A 84 -5.05 -5.90 5.87
C GLN A 84 -4.48 -4.47 5.95
N ILE A 85 -4.09 -3.89 4.81
CA ILE A 85 -3.67 -2.47 4.78
C ILE A 85 -4.87 -1.55 5.03
N LEU A 86 -6.06 -1.86 4.48
CA LEU A 86 -7.28 -1.08 4.72
C LEU A 86 -7.77 -1.15 6.17
N THR A 87 -7.65 -2.31 6.82
CA THR A 87 -8.03 -2.51 8.23
C THR A 87 -7.04 -1.89 9.21
N GLY A 88 -5.82 -1.57 8.75
CA GLY A 88 -4.78 -0.92 9.56
C GLY A 88 -3.82 -1.87 10.26
N GLU A 89 -3.82 -3.16 9.92
CA GLU A 89 -2.93 -4.16 10.54
C GLU A 89 -1.45 -3.80 10.38
N TYR A 90 -1.10 -3.10 9.30
CA TYR A 90 0.28 -2.69 9.00
C TYR A 90 0.53 -1.19 9.12
N ASP A 91 -0.24 -0.48 9.95
CA ASP A 91 -0.07 0.97 10.17
C ASP A 91 1.29 1.31 10.81
N HIS A 92 1.88 0.38 11.56
CA HIS A 92 3.18 0.52 12.20
C HIS A 92 4.38 0.37 11.24
N LEU A 93 4.19 -0.19 10.05
CA LEU A 93 5.28 -0.40 9.09
C LEU A 93 5.59 0.87 8.28
N PRO A 94 6.86 1.11 7.90
CA PRO A 94 7.24 2.25 7.07
C PRO A 94 6.72 2.10 5.63
N GLU A 95 6.39 3.21 4.97
CA GLU A 95 5.88 3.21 3.58
C GLU A 95 6.84 2.55 2.57
N GLN A 96 8.15 2.65 2.83
CA GLN A 96 9.20 2.10 1.97
C GLN A 96 9.17 0.57 1.89
N ALA A 97 8.66 -0.08 2.93
CA ALA A 97 8.50 -1.53 2.99
C ALA A 97 7.50 -2.05 1.93
N PHE A 98 6.54 -1.22 1.51
CA PHE A 98 5.52 -1.57 0.53
C PHE A 98 5.95 -1.33 -0.92
N TYR A 99 7.15 -0.81 -1.17
CA TYR A 99 7.61 -0.48 -2.51
C TYR A 99 8.34 -1.66 -3.17
N MET A 100 7.94 -2.01 -4.41
CA MET A 100 8.53 -3.08 -5.22
C MET A 100 8.59 -4.43 -4.48
N VAL A 101 7.46 -4.85 -3.93
CA VAL A 101 7.30 -6.14 -3.24
C VAL A 101 6.23 -6.99 -3.94
N GLY A 102 6.23 -8.29 -3.68
CA GLY A 102 5.17 -9.19 -4.12
C GLY A 102 4.02 -9.26 -3.10
N PRO A 103 3.83 -10.40 -2.41
CA PRO A 103 2.80 -10.55 -1.40
C PRO A 103 3.12 -9.75 -0.12
N ILE A 104 2.12 -9.58 0.74
CA ILE A 104 2.20 -8.70 1.91
C ILE A 104 3.27 -9.13 2.92
N GLU A 105 3.56 -10.44 2.97
CA GLU A 105 4.60 -11.02 3.82
C GLU A 105 6.01 -10.51 3.43
N GLU A 106 6.26 -10.21 2.15
CA GLU A 106 7.52 -9.60 1.71
C GLU A 106 7.65 -8.15 2.19
N ALA A 107 6.53 -7.43 2.33
CA ALA A 107 6.54 -6.07 2.88
C ALA A 107 6.95 -6.10 4.36
N VAL A 108 6.44 -7.06 5.14
CA VAL A 108 6.83 -7.24 6.56
C VAL A 108 8.32 -7.56 6.66
N ALA A 109 8.81 -8.55 5.91
CA ALA A 109 10.22 -8.93 5.94
C ALA A 109 11.16 -7.78 5.50
N LYS A 110 10.70 -6.92 4.58
CA LYS A 110 11.43 -5.73 4.17
C LYS A 110 11.44 -4.66 5.25
N ALA A 111 10.34 -4.49 5.99
CA ALA A 111 10.29 -3.58 7.12
C ALA A 111 11.25 -4.02 8.25
N ASP A 112 11.34 -5.32 8.54
CA ASP A 112 12.26 -5.86 9.54
C ASP A 112 13.72 -5.55 9.17
N LYS A 113 14.11 -5.75 7.91
CA LYS A 113 15.45 -5.39 7.42
C LYS A 113 15.75 -3.90 7.54
N LEU A 114 14.78 -3.04 7.21
CA LEU A 114 14.94 -1.60 7.37
C LEU A 114 15.10 -1.21 8.85
N ALA A 115 14.40 -1.90 9.77
CA ALA A 115 14.56 -1.67 11.20
C ALA A 115 15.96 -2.09 11.70
N GLU A 116 16.48 -3.22 11.21
CA GLU A 116 17.84 -3.68 11.53
C GLU A 116 18.93 -2.74 11.00
N GLU A 117 18.78 -2.20 9.77
CA GLU A 117 19.74 -1.27 9.18
C GLU A 117 19.76 0.11 9.86
N HIS A 118 18.68 0.47 10.57
CA HIS A 118 18.53 1.74 11.28
C HIS A 118 18.75 1.62 12.80
N SER A 119 19.04 0.43 13.32
CA SER A 119 19.38 0.16 14.73
C SER A 119 20.90 0.17 14.96
#